data_AF-A0A1Z9SB98-F1
#
_entry.id   AF-A0A1Z9SB98-F1
#
_cell.length_a   1.000
_cell.length_b   1.000
_cell.length_c   1.000
_cell.angle_alpha   90.00
_cell.angle_beta   90.00
_cell.angle_gamma   90.00
#
_symmetry.space_group_name_H-M   'P 1'
#
loop_
_entity.id
_entity.type
_entity.pdbx_description
1 polymer ?
#
loop_
_entity_poly.entity_id
_entity_poly.type
_entity_poly.pdbx_seq_one_letter_code
_entity_poly.pdbx_strand_id
1 'polypeptide(L)'
;MNWITSLISPVANIAGQVIKNRGEIAKAKHDAKMQTIQNNADWEAKMADASANSWKDEFWTLVLSVPIFMIGYSIIVDDPSIIARTKLAFQALDELPDYYQYLLFICISASFGIKGVDRLLSLKKK
;
A
#
# COMPACT_ATOMS: atom_id res chain seq x y z
N MET A 1 47.90 -52.33 -4.02
CA MET A 1 46.48 -52.39 -4.46
C MET A 1 45.68 -51.47 -3.55
N ASN A 2 45.44 -50.22 -3.96
CA ASN A 2 44.92 -49.13 -3.10
C ASN A 2 43.44 -48.84 -3.39
N TRP A 3 42.58 -49.83 -3.14
CA TRP A 3 41.13 -49.76 -3.39
C TRP A 3 40.37 -48.93 -2.35
N ILE A 4 40.96 -48.75 -1.15
CA ILE A 4 40.39 -47.94 -0.05
C ILE A 4 40.48 -46.43 -0.38
N THR A 5 41.56 -45.98 -1.01
CA THR A 5 41.74 -44.56 -1.41
C THR A 5 40.78 -44.12 -2.52
N SER A 6 40.31 -45.03 -3.37
CA SER A 6 39.38 -44.72 -4.46
C SER A 6 37.91 -44.60 -4.01
N LEU A 7 37.55 -45.13 -2.84
CA LEU A 7 36.18 -45.06 -2.29
C LEU A 7 36.00 -43.94 -1.24
N ILE A 8 37.09 -43.50 -0.60
CA ILE A 8 37.06 -42.37 0.34
C ILE A 8 36.92 -41.03 -0.42
N SER A 9 37.49 -40.93 -1.62
CA SER A 9 37.46 -39.70 -2.42
C SER A 9 36.05 -39.27 -2.87
N PRO A 10 35.16 -40.16 -3.35
CA PRO A 10 33.77 -39.79 -3.68
C PRO A 10 32.93 -39.38 -2.46
N VAL A 11 33.09 -40.08 -1.33
CA VAL A 11 32.32 -39.81 -0.10
C VAL A 11 32.74 -38.48 0.53
N ALA A 12 34.04 -38.18 0.54
CA ALA A 12 34.55 -36.88 1.01
C ALA A 12 34.07 -35.72 0.12
N ASN A 13 33.98 -35.92 -1.20
CA ASN A 13 33.45 -34.91 -2.12
C ASN A 13 31.95 -34.66 -1.92
N ILE A 14 31.14 -35.69 -1.67
CA ILE A 14 29.71 -35.55 -1.38
C ILE A 14 29.47 -34.86 -0.04
N ALA A 15 30.20 -35.26 1.02
CA ALA A 15 30.11 -34.60 2.32
C ALA A 15 30.54 -33.12 2.25
N GLY A 16 31.61 -32.82 1.49
CA GLY A 16 32.05 -31.46 1.22
C GLY A 16 31.04 -30.62 0.44
N GLN A 17 30.37 -31.21 -0.56
CA GLN A 17 29.30 -30.54 -1.32
C GLN A 17 28.06 -30.25 -0.48
N VAL A 18 27.63 -31.19 0.37
CA VAL A 18 26.46 -30.97 1.25
C VAL A 18 26.73 -29.83 2.24
N ILE A 19 27.94 -29.75 2.81
CA ILE A 19 28.32 -28.67 3.72
C ILE A 19 28.39 -27.32 2.98
N LYS A 20 28.96 -27.28 1.77
CA LYS A 20 28.98 -26.08 0.92
C LYS A 20 27.58 -25.59 0.56
N ASN A 21 26.71 -26.50 0.10
CA ASN A 21 25.33 -26.16 -0.30
C ASN A 21 24.52 -25.59 0.87
N ARG A 22 24.71 -26.11 2.10
CA ARG A 22 24.06 -25.54 3.30
C ARG A 22 24.57 -24.14 3.65
N GLY A 23 25.86 -23.87 3.47
CA GLY A 23 26.44 -22.54 3.64
C GLY A 23 25.94 -21.53 2.60
N GLU A 24 25.82 -21.95 1.34
CA GLU A 24 25.29 -21.12 0.25
C GLU A 24 23.80 -20.79 0.45
N ILE A 25 22.99 -21.77 0.89
CA ILE A 25 21.57 -21.54 1.23
C ILE A 25 21.43 -20.56 2.41
N ALA A 26 22.28 -20.66 3.43
CA ALA A 26 22.27 -19.73 4.56
C ALA A 26 22.63 -18.31 4.14
N LYS A 27 23.63 -18.14 3.26
CA LYS A 27 24.00 -16.84 2.68
C LYS A 27 22.89 -16.27 1.82
N ALA A 28 22.31 -17.06 0.91
CA ALA A 28 21.19 -16.62 0.07
C ALA A 28 19.96 -16.18 0.90
N LYS A 29 19.64 -16.89 1.99
CA LYS A 29 18.57 -16.49 2.92
C LYS A 29 18.90 -15.18 3.64
N HIS A 30 20.16 -14.98 4.03
CA HIS A 30 20.61 -13.74 4.66
C HIS A 30 20.55 -12.56 3.69
N ASP A 31 21.01 -12.75 2.46
CA ASP A 31 21.01 -11.71 1.42
C ASP A 31 19.58 -11.35 0.98
N ALA A 32 18.68 -12.32 0.85
CA ALA A 32 17.26 -12.06 0.60
C ALA A 32 16.59 -11.29 1.76
N LYS A 33 16.95 -11.63 3.00
CA LYS A 33 16.43 -10.92 4.18
C LYS A 33 16.99 -9.49 4.24
N MET A 34 18.26 -9.30 3.89
CA MET A 34 18.89 -7.98 3.78
C MET A 34 18.27 -7.15 2.67
N GLN A 35 18.03 -7.72 1.48
CA GLN A 35 17.32 -7.05 0.38
C GLN A 35 15.88 -6.68 0.77
N THR A 36 15.19 -7.51 1.54
CA THR A 36 13.83 -7.19 2.01
C THR A 36 13.85 -6.04 3.02
N ILE A 37 14.83 -6.01 3.92
CA ILE A 37 15.01 -4.92 4.89
C ILE A 37 15.41 -3.62 4.18
N GLN A 38 16.34 -3.68 3.22
CA GLN A 38 16.73 -2.53 2.39
C GLN A 38 15.55 -2.02 1.56
N ASN A 39 14.80 -2.90 0.89
CA ASN A 39 13.61 -2.50 0.13
C ASN A 39 12.52 -1.92 1.03
N ASN A 40 12.32 -2.43 2.25
CA ASN A 40 11.37 -1.86 3.20
C ASN A 40 11.84 -0.48 3.70
N ALA A 41 13.12 -0.30 3.97
CA ALA A 41 13.69 0.98 4.38
C ALA A 41 13.62 2.02 3.24
N ASP A 42 13.94 1.63 2.00
CA ASP A 42 13.79 2.47 0.82
C ASP A 42 12.31 2.77 0.52
N TRP A 43 11.41 1.83 0.80
CA TRP A 43 9.97 2.05 0.69
C TRP A 43 9.48 3.05 1.75
N GLU A 44 9.89 2.90 3.01
CA GLU A 44 9.54 3.83 4.09
C GLU A 44 10.10 5.22 3.83
N ALA A 45 11.35 5.33 3.36
CA ALA A 45 11.97 6.60 2.98
C ALA A 45 11.27 7.26 1.77
N LYS A 46 10.95 6.50 0.71
CA LYS A 46 10.20 7.01 -0.44
C LYS A 46 8.76 7.40 -0.10
N MET A 47 8.12 6.70 0.84
CA MET A 47 6.79 7.07 1.33
C MET A 47 6.85 8.31 2.22
N ALA A 48 7.89 8.47 3.05
CA ALA A 48 8.08 9.67 3.86
C ALA A 48 8.31 10.91 2.97
N ASP A 49 9.16 10.80 1.96
CA ASP A 49 9.40 11.90 0.99
C ASP A 49 8.17 12.20 0.13
N ALA A 50 7.44 11.18 -0.33
CA ALA A 50 6.21 11.37 -1.12
C ALA A 50 5.02 11.91 -0.31
N SER A 51 5.07 11.78 1.03
CA SER A 51 4.06 12.32 1.95
C SER A 51 4.37 13.75 2.40
N ALA A 52 5.64 14.19 2.36
CA ALA A 52 6.05 15.51 2.86
C ALA A 52 5.57 16.70 2.02
N ASN A 53 5.20 16.51 0.74
CA ASN A 53 4.72 17.55 -0.18
C ASN A 53 3.56 17.04 -1.07
N SER A 54 2.65 16.23 -0.52
CA SER A 54 1.55 15.66 -1.31
C SER A 54 0.40 16.67 -1.45
N TRP A 55 0.49 17.56 -2.44
CA TRP A 55 -0.59 18.50 -2.77
C TRP A 55 -1.94 17.79 -3.04
N LYS A 56 -1.89 16.55 -3.54
CA LYS A 56 -3.08 15.71 -3.78
C LYS A 56 -3.81 15.34 -2.47
N ASP A 57 -3.07 15.11 -1.40
CA ASP A 57 -3.61 14.76 -0.09
C ASP A 57 -4.27 15.98 0.55
N GLU A 58 -3.59 17.13 0.47
CA GLU A 58 -4.14 18.42 0.90
C GLU A 58 -5.39 18.81 0.10
N PHE A 59 -5.39 18.60 -1.22
CA PHE A 59 -6.54 18.87 -2.08
C PHE A 59 -7.76 18.04 -1.67
N TRP A 60 -7.62 16.72 -1.54
CA TRP A 60 -8.74 15.86 -1.16
C TRP A 60 -9.18 16.08 0.29
N THR A 61 -8.26 16.36 1.20
CA THR A 61 -8.59 16.76 2.58
C THR A 61 -9.43 18.04 2.58
N LEU A 62 -9.06 19.05 1.80
CA LEU A 62 -9.83 20.28 1.67
C LEU A 62 -11.22 20.00 1.07
N VAL A 63 -11.29 19.34 -0.08
CA VAL A 63 -12.56 19.02 -0.77
C VAL A 63 -13.51 18.25 0.14
N LEU A 64 -13.02 17.23 0.86
CA LEU A 64 -13.83 16.41 1.76
C LEU A 64 -14.24 17.15 3.04
N SER A 65 -13.48 18.18 3.46
CA SER A 65 -13.82 19.01 4.61
C SER A 65 -14.90 20.07 4.33
N VAL A 66 -15.04 20.51 3.07
CA VAL A 66 -15.96 21.60 2.67
C VAL A 66 -17.40 21.38 3.14
N PRO A 67 -18.03 20.20 2.98
CA PRO A 67 -19.40 19.99 3.43
C PRO A 67 -19.59 20.17 4.94
N ILE A 68 -18.60 19.78 5.73
CA ILE A 68 -18.62 19.94 7.19
C ILE A 68 -18.58 21.43 7.54
N PHE A 69 -17.71 22.19 6.87
CA PHE A 69 -17.64 23.65 7.05
C PHE A 69 -18.95 24.35 6.62
N MET A 70 -19.59 23.91 5.54
CA MET A 70 -20.84 24.51 5.08
C MET A 70 -21.98 24.32 6.10
N ILE A 71 -22.03 23.17 6.76
CA ILE A 71 -23.00 22.93 7.85
C ILE A 71 -22.71 23.85 9.04
N GLY A 72 -21.44 23.98 9.46
CA GLY A 72 -21.07 24.92 10.53
C GLY A 72 -21.36 26.38 10.17
N TYR A 73 -21.08 26.77 8.93
CA TYR A 73 -21.33 28.11 8.40
C TYR A 73 -22.82 28.47 8.38
N SER A 74 -23.71 27.48 8.15
CA SER A 74 -25.16 27.68 8.22
C SER A 74 -25.64 28.19 9.58
N ILE A 75 -24.96 27.79 10.67
CA ILE A 75 -25.26 28.24 12.03
C ILE A 75 -24.78 29.68 12.25
N ILE A 76 -23.62 30.04 11.70
CA ILE A 76 -23.02 31.37 11.84
C ILE A 76 -23.86 32.43 11.11
N VAL A 77 -24.39 32.07 9.94
CA VAL A 77 -25.18 32.98 9.08
C VAL A 77 -26.68 32.88 9.33
N ASP A 78 -27.11 31.95 10.20
CA ASP A 78 -28.52 31.68 10.51
C ASP A 78 -29.35 31.37 9.24
N ASP A 79 -28.76 30.63 8.30
CA ASP A 79 -29.40 30.23 7.03
C ASP A 79 -29.48 28.69 6.89
N PRO A 80 -30.62 28.08 7.28
CA PRO A 80 -30.85 26.64 7.14
C PRO A 80 -30.86 26.14 5.69
N SER A 81 -31.01 27.03 4.69
CA SER A 81 -31.04 26.64 3.28
C SER A 81 -29.69 26.08 2.80
N ILE A 82 -28.60 26.47 3.46
CA ILE A 82 -27.24 25.96 3.19
C ILE A 82 -27.15 24.46 3.48
N ILE A 83 -27.81 23.99 4.55
CA ILE A 83 -27.89 22.56 4.86
C ILE A 83 -28.65 21.82 3.76
N ALA A 84 -29.77 22.37 3.30
CA ALA A 84 -30.55 21.78 2.21
C ALA A 84 -29.75 21.69 0.90
N ARG A 85 -28.99 22.73 0.56
CA ARG A 85 -28.09 22.74 -0.62
C ARG A 85 -26.95 21.74 -0.50
N THR A 86 -26.36 21.62 0.69
CA THR A 86 -25.30 20.62 0.97
C THR A 86 -25.85 19.20 0.80
N LYS A 87 -27.07 18.95 1.29
CA LYS A 87 -27.77 17.67 1.09
C LYS A 87 -28.04 17.38 -0.39
N LEU A 88 -28.51 18.37 -1.16
CA LEU A 88 -28.72 18.23 -2.60
C LEU A 88 -27.42 17.92 -3.36
N ALA A 89 -26.31 18.51 -2.95
CA ALA A 89 -25.00 18.21 -3.54
C ALA A 89 -24.60 16.74 -3.32
N PHE A 90 -24.80 16.19 -2.12
CA PHE A 90 -24.56 14.77 -1.87
C PHE A 90 -25.50 13.86 -2.68
N GLN A 91 -26.76 14.24 -2.83
CA GLN A 91 -27.69 13.49 -3.66
C GLN A 91 -27.26 13.48 -5.14
N ALA A 92 -26.80 14.61 -5.67
CA ALA A 92 -26.26 14.68 -7.04
C ALA A 92 -24.99 13.81 -7.20
N LEU A 93 -24.17 13.67 -6.15
CA LEU A 93 -23.02 12.75 -6.17
C LEU A 93 -23.45 11.28 -6.18
N ASP A 94 -24.53 10.94 -5.46
CA ASP A 94 -25.09 9.58 -5.41
C ASP A 94 -25.70 9.16 -6.76
N GLU A 95 -26.21 10.12 -7.53
CA GLU A 95 -26.77 9.91 -8.88
C GLU A 95 -25.69 9.77 -9.97
N LEU A 96 -24.40 9.94 -9.64
CA LEU A 96 -23.31 9.77 -10.59
C LEU A 96 -23.21 8.31 -11.07
N PRO A 97 -22.83 8.06 -12.34
CA PRO A 97 -22.61 6.71 -12.83
C PRO A 97 -21.60 5.91 -11.98
N ASP A 98 -21.86 4.63 -11.76
CA ASP A 98 -21.05 3.74 -10.91
C ASP A 98 -19.55 3.75 -11.27
N TYR A 99 -19.23 3.78 -12.56
CA TYR A 99 -17.84 3.79 -13.02
C TYR A 99 -17.09 5.03 -12.56
N TYR A 100 -17.78 6.18 -12.46
CA TYR A 100 -17.19 7.44 -12.06
C TYR A 100 -17.02 7.53 -10.55
N GLN A 101 -18.04 7.11 -9.77
CA GLN A 101 -17.91 6.98 -8.32
C GLN A 101 -16.74 6.05 -7.94
N TYR A 102 -16.56 4.98 -8.71
CA TYR A 102 -15.46 4.05 -8.53
C TYR A 102 -14.08 4.68 -8.78
N LEU A 103 -13.93 5.43 -9.87
CA LEU A 103 -12.69 6.16 -10.17
C LEU A 103 -12.38 7.21 -9.10
N LEU A 104 -13.39 7.92 -8.61
CA LEU A 104 -13.24 8.86 -7.49
C LEU A 104 -12.74 8.15 -6.23
N PHE A 105 -13.33 7.01 -5.87
CA PHE A 105 -12.91 6.23 -4.70
C PHE A 105 -11.45 5.78 -4.79
N ILE A 106 -11.00 5.30 -5.96
CA ILE A 106 -9.60 4.94 -6.19
C ILE A 106 -8.68 6.16 -6.07
N CYS A 107 -9.07 7.30 -6.67
CA CYS A 107 -8.26 8.51 -6.63
C CYS A 107 -8.06 9.02 -5.20
N ILE A 108 -9.13 9.04 -4.41
CA ILE A 108 -9.11 9.49 -3.01
C ILE A 108 -8.26 8.52 -2.17
N SER A 109 -8.50 7.21 -2.26
CA SER A 109 -7.75 6.22 -1.49
C SER A 109 -6.25 6.15 -1.84
N ALA A 110 -5.89 6.37 -3.11
CA ALA A 110 -4.50 6.53 -3.55
C ALA A 110 -3.86 7.85 -3.10
N SER A 111 -4.66 8.88 -2.82
CA SER A 111 -4.17 10.16 -2.29
C SER A 111 -3.77 10.03 -0.81
N PHE A 112 -4.57 9.31 -0.02
CA PHE A 112 -4.28 9.01 1.40
C PHE A 112 -3.32 7.83 1.62
N GLY A 113 -2.75 7.24 0.55
CA GLY A 113 -1.82 6.11 0.67
C GLY A 113 -2.43 4.83 1.27
N ILE A 114 -3.75 4.67 1.22
CA ILE A 114 -4.45 3.51 1.76
C ILE A 114 -4.10 2.28 0.90
N LYS A 115 -3.15 1.47 1.39
CA LYS A 115 -2.76 0.19 0.78
C LYS A 115 -3.86 -0.84 0.98
N GLY A 116 -4.88 -0.87 0.11
CA GLY A 116 -5.94 -1.87 0.23
C GLY A 116 -7.19 -1.66 -0.62
N VAL A 117 -7.18 -0.73 -1.57
CA VAL A 117 -8.32 -0.44 -2.45
C VAL A 117 -8.82 -1.72 -3.10
N ASP A 118 -7.90 -2.55 -3.63
CA ASP A 118 -8.21 -3.86 -4.22
C ASP A 118 -8.87 -4.86 -3.25
N ARG A 119 -8.57 -4.80 -1.94
CA ARG A 119 -9.23 -5.67 -0.94
C ARG A 119 -10.64 -5.18 -0.60
N LEU A 120 -10.87 -3.87 -0.49
CA LEU A 120 -12.21 -3.31 -0.23
C LEU A 120 -13.16 -3.50 -1.41
N LEU A 121 -12.63 -3.40 -2.63
CA LEU A 121 -13.32 -3.74 -3.88
C LEU A 121 -13.81 -5.18 -3.94
N SER A 122 -13.01 -6.11 -3.42
CA SER A 122 -13.38 -7.52 -3.38
C SER A 122 -14.53 -7.80 -2.41
N LEU A 123 -14.73 -6.93 -1.41
CA LEU A 123 -15.81 -7.03 -0.42
C LEU A 123 -17.14 -6.44 -0.92
N LYS A 124 -17.12 -5.42 -1.80
CA LYS A 124 -18.33 -4.86 -2.43
C LYS A 124 -18.96 -5.78 -3.49
N LYS A 125 -18.24 -6.83 -3.92
CA LYS A 125 -18.70 -7.82 -4.93
C LYS A 125 -19.47 -9.02 -4.34
N LYS A 126 -19.70 -9.05 -3.02
CA LYS A 126 -20.62 -9.98 -2.35
C LYS A 126 -21.90 -9.27 -1.99
#